data_AF-A0A199P3Z5-F1
#
_entry.id   AF-A0A199P3Z5-F1
#
_cell.length_a   1.000
_cell.length_b   1.000
_cell.length_c   1.000
_cell.angle_alpha   90.00
_cell.angle_beta   90.00
_cell.angle_gamma   90.00
#
_symmetry.space_group_name_H-M   'P 1'
#
loop_
_entity.id
_entity.type
_entity.pdbx_description
1 polymer ?
#
loop_
_entity_poly.entity_id
_entity_poly.type
_entity_poly.pdbx_seq_one_letter_code
_entity_poly.pdbx_strand_id
1 'polypeptide(L)'
;MTFPWLLRMCMASLLVFAVQGSLQAMQAAPGNEAGQALAYVLKNDAVLSRTFGECPNLKFTRGAAKGTHAFLIEGSCDIKDNPEEDADCPAYHVHATGTIDTPSHWTVRRLELKLVCSSEGAAAPRRM
;
A
#
# COMPACT_ATOMS: atom_id res chain seq x y z
N MET A 1 -33.09 -14.67 61.31
CA MET A 1 -31.65 -14.87 61.54
C MET A 1 -31.11 -15.71 60.38
N THR A 2 -30.09 -15.19 59.69
CA THR A 2 -29.09 -15.83 58.80
C THR A 2 -29.53 -16.72 57.63
N PHE A 3 -28.89 -16.79 56.46
CA PHE A 3 -28.04 -15.94 55.59
C PHE A 3 -27.83 -16.82 54.30
N PRO A 4 -27.04 -16.37 53.32
CA PRO A 4 -27.38 -16.23 51.91
C PRO A 4 -27.18 -17.52 51.09
N TRP A 5 -27.69 -17.57 49.86
CA TRP A 5 -27.04 -18.16 48.67
C TRP A 5 -28.13 -18.60 47.69
N LEU A 6 -28.48 -17.71 46.77
CA LEU A 6 -28.95 -18.05 45.42
C LEU A 6 -28.89 -16.79 44.53
N LEU A 7 -27.90 -15.93 44.81
CA LEU A 7 -27.59 -14.74 44.03
C LEU A 7 -26.23 -14.94 43.37
N ARG A 8 -26.13 -15.94 42.51
CA ARG A 8 -24.97 -16.16 41.64
C ARG A 8 -25.34 -17.26 40.68
N MET A 9 -25.66 -16.87 39.45
CA MET A 9 -25.27 -17.51 38.17
C MET A 9 -26.01 -16.74 37.06
N CYS A 10 -25.90 -15.41 37.11
CA CYS A 10 -26.18 -14.57 35.96
C CYS A 10 -24.85 -14.27 35.29
N MET A 11 -24.79 -14.46 33.98
CA MET A 11 -23.89 -13.78 33.06
C MET A 11 -22.39 -14.05 33.24
N ALA A 12 -21.89 -15.01 32.47
CA ALA A 12 -20.54 -14.90 31.91
C ALA A 12 -20.46 -15.66 30.60
N SER A 13 -21.32 -15.31 29.64
CA SER A 13 -21.00 -15.54 28.23
C SER A 13 -19.85 -14.59 27.90
N LEU A 14 -18.62 -15.09 28.03
CA LEU A 14 -17.42 -14.40 27.60
C LEU A 14 -17.50 -14.25 26.08
N LEU A 15 -17.98 -13.08 25.66
CA LEU A 15 -17.78 -12.54 24.32
C LEU A 15 -16.27 -12.50 24.08
N VAL A 16 -15.77 -13.50 23.37
CA VAL A 16 -14.47 -13.42 22.70
C VAL A 16 -14.60 -12.25 21.74
N PHE A 17 -13.94 -11.15 22.08
CA PHE A 17 -13.79 -10.01 21.20
C PHE A 17 -13.18 -10.54 19.90
N ALA A 18 -14.00 -10.56 18.85
CA ALA A 18 -13.51 -10.74 17.51
C ALA A 18 -12.48 -9.63 17.28
N VAL A 19 -11.20 -10.01 17.18
CA VAL A 19 -10.19 -9.20 16.52
C VAL A 19 -10.63 -9.17 15.06
N GLN A 20 -11.59 -8.30 14.74
CA GLN A 20 -11.86 -7.89 13.38
C GLN A 20 -10.69 -6.99 12.97
N GLY A 21 -9.54 -7.62 12.71
CA GLY A 21 -8.57 -7.05 11.80
C GLY A 21 -9.31 -6.88 10.49
N SER A 22 -9.72 -5.65 10.20
CA SER A 22 -10.32 -5.31 8.93
C SER A 22 -9.27 -5.54 7.86
N LEU A 23 -9.25 -6.75 7.31
CA LEU A 23 -8.82 -7.02 5.94
C LEU A 23 -9.77 -6.19 5.07
N GLN A 24 -9.42 -4.92 4.90
CA GLN A 24 -10.04 -4.07 3.91
C GLN A 24 -9.78 -4.77 2.58
N ALA A 25 -10.86 -5.23 1.96
CA ALA A 25 -10.77 -5.93 0.69
C ALA A 25 -10.25 -4.93 -0.36
N MET A 26 -8.96 -5.03 -0.67
CA MET A 26 -8.37 -4.38 -1.83
C MET A 26 -8.81 -5.15 -3.06
N GLN A 27 -9.42 -4.45 -4.02
CA GLN A 27 -9.84 -5.03 -5.29
C GLN A 27 -8.89 -4.53 -6.39
N ALA A 28 -8.55 -5.40 -7.34
CA ALA A 28 -7.84 -4.97 -8.53
C ALA A 28 -8.74 -4.00 -9.33
N ALA A 29 -8.16 -2.92 -9.84
CA ALA A 29 -8.93 -2.02 -10.68
C ALA A 29 -9.13 -2.57 -12.10
N PRO A 30 -10.15 -2.10 -12.81
CA PRO A 30 -10.27 -2.30 -14.26
C PRO A 30 -8.98 -1.89 -14.99
N GLY A 31 -8.60 -2.62 -16.04
CA GLY A 31 -7.29 -2.46 -16.70
C GLY A 31 -7.04 -1.08 -17.31
N ASN A 32 -8.09 -0.38 -17.78
CA ASN A 32 -7.98 0.98 -18.32
C ASN A 32 -7.73 2.02 -17.22
N GLU A 33 -8.38 1.87 -16.07
CA GLU A 33 -8.27 2.77 -14.93
C GLU A 33 -6.87 2.70 -14.31
N ALA A 34 -6.32 1.49 -14.16
CA ALA A 34 -4.97 1.29 -13.66
C ALA A 34 -3.94 2.05 -14.51
N GLY A 35 -4.03 1.95 -15.84
CA GLY A 35 -3.15 2.68 -16.75
C GLY A 35 -3.31 4.21 -16.67
N GLN A 36 -4.54 4.70 -16.51
CA GLN A 36 -4.83 6.14 -16.37
C GLN A 36 -4.33 6.71 -15.04
N ALA A 37 -4.56 6.00 -13.94
CA ALA A 37 -4.09 6.41 -12.62
C ALA A 37 -2.55 6.41 -12.54
N LEU A 38 -1.90 5.38 -13.09
CA LEU A 38 -0.44 5.33 -13.18
C LEU A 38 0.11 6.47 -14.04
N ALA A 39 -0.53 6.79 -15.17
CA ALA A 39 -0.16 7.94 -15.98
C ALA A 39 -0.35 9.26 -15.20
N TYR A 40 -1.45 9.41 -14.46
CA TYR A 40 -1.72 10.60 -13.67
C TYR A 40 -0.66 10.81 -12.58
N VAL A 41 -0.30 9.76 -11.84
CA VAL A 41 0.65 9.87 -10.73
C VAL A 41 2.10 10.01 -11.22
N LEU A 42 2.51 9.24 -12.23
CA LEU A 42 3.93 9.15 -12.61
C LEU A 42 4.31 10.09 -13.76
N LYS A 43 3.38 10.38 -14.69
CA LYS A 43 3.70 11.14 -15.91
C LYS A 43 3.30 12.61 -15.84
N ASN A 44 2.31 12.99 -15.03
CA ASN A 44 1.93 14.39 -14.89
C ASN A 44 2.83 15.15 -13.91
N ASP A 45 3.50 14.46 -12.98
CA ASP A 45 4.47 15.08 -12.09
C ASP A 45 5.83 15.24 -12.80
N ALA A 46 6.28 16.48 -12.92
CA ALA A 46 7.50 16.83 -13.64
C ALA A 46 8.79 16.30 -12.98
N VAL A 47 8.77 16.06 -11.66
CA VAL A 47 9.91 15.48 -10.95
C VAL A 47 9.94 13.98 -11.19
N LEU A 48 8.83 13.29 -10.91
CA LEU A 48 8.75 11.83 -11.07
C LEU A 48 8.99 11.38 -12.50
N SER A 49 8.47 12.10 -13.49
CA SER A 49 8.70 11.81 -14.92
C SER A 49 10.15 11.99 -15.38
N ARG A 50 10.96 12.77 -14.65
CA ARG A 50 12.40 12.90 -14.90
C ARG A 50 13.20 11.85 -14.14
N THR A 51 12.71 11.41 -12.98
CA THR A 51 13.39 10.46 -12.10
C THR A 51 13.14 9.00 -12.51
N PHE A 52 11.93 8.65 -12.92
CA PHE A 52 11.57 7.26 -13.21
C PHE A 52 11.79 6.91 -14.69
N GLY A 53 12.40 5.74 -14.90
CA GLY A 53 12.53 5.06 -16.18
C GLY A 53 11.35 4.10 -16.40
N GLU A 54 11.67 2.85 -16.69
CA GLU A 54 10.64 1.81 -16.75
C GLU A 54 10.12 1.48 -15.35
N CYS A 55 8.85 1.12 -15.29
CA CYS A 55 8.14 0.87 -14.04
C CYS A 55 7.49 -0.53 -14.07
N PRO A 56 8.31 -1.60 -14.20
CA PRO A 56 7.79 -2.95 -14.36
C PRO A 56 7.11 -3.40 -13.06
N ASN A 57 5.92 -3.98 -13.19
CA ASN A 57 5.13 -4.53 -12.07
C ASN A 57 4.51 -3.51 -11.11
N LEU A 58 4.36 -2.24 -11.51
CA LEU A 58 3.52 -1.30 -10.78
C LEU A 58 2.06 -1.75 -10.80
N LYS A 59 1.51 -1.98 -9.60
CA LYS A 59 0.15 -2.44 -9.38
C LYS A 59 -0.69 -1.28 -8.89
N PHE A 60 -1.89 -1.18 -9.44
CA PHE A 60 -2.92 -0.31 -8.92
C PHE A 60 -3.99 -1.17 -8.25
N THR A 61 -4.33 -0.84 -7.01
CA THR A 61 -5.39 -1.49 -6.25
C THR A 61 -6.35 -0.45 -5.71
N ARG A 62 -7.64 -0.78 -5.71
CA ARG A 62 -8.70 0.03 -5.12
C ARG A 62 -8.97 -0.45 -3.71
N GLY A 63 -8.92 0.47 -2.75
CA GLY A 63 -9.38 0.23 -1.39
C GLY A 63 -10.86 0.58 -1.26
N ALA A 64 -11.65 -0.34 -0.71
CA ALA A 64 -13.01 -0.06 -0.26
C ALA A 64 -13.01 0.31 1.23
N ALA A 65 -12.46 1.47 1.59
CA ALA A 65 -12.73 2.06 2.91
C ALA A 65 -14.11 2.72 2.87
N LYS A 66 -14.96 2.49 3.88
CA LYS A 66 -16.36 2.97 3.90
C LYS A 66 -16.48 4.44 3.43
N GLY A 67 -17.06 4.63 2.25
CA GLY A 67 -17.33 5.96 1.68
C GLY A 67 -16.14 6.71 1.06
N THR A 68 -14.93 6.14 1.06
CA THR A 68 -13.75 6.72 0.41
C THR A 68 -13.25 5.77 -0.67
N HIS A 69 -13.33 6.21 -1.94
CA HIS A 69 -12.72 5.51 -3.07
C HIS A 69 -11.21 5.66 -2.96
N ALA A 70 -10.57 4.88 -2.09
CA ALA A 70 -9.12 4.95 -1.92
C ALA A 70 -8.42 4.16 -3.02
N PHE A 71 -7.19 4.55 -3.34
CA PHE A 71 -6.30 3.76 -4.17
C PHE A 71 -4.94 3.57 -3.51
N LEU A 72 -4.28 2.50 -3.92
CA LEU A 72 -2.88 2.21 -3.65
C LEU A 72 -2.19 1.87 -4.98
N ILE A 73 -1.07 2.53 -5.22
CA ILE A 73 -0.11 2.23 -6.26
C ILE A 73 1.15 1.70 -5.58
N GLU A 74 1.55 0.50 -5.93
CA GLU A 74 2.72 -0.15 -5.34
C GLU A 74 3.53 -0.91 -6.39
N GLY A 75 4.85 -0.79 -6.34
CA GLY A 75 5.76 -1.53 -7.21
C GLY A 75 7.11 -0.83 -7.33
N SER A 76 7.90 -1.24 -8.33
CA SER A 76 9.24 -0.69 -8.54
C SER A 76 9.31 0.10 -9.84
N CYS A 77 10.04 1.21 -9.80
CA CYS A 77 10.45 1.98 -10.97
C CYS A 77 11.96 2.11 -11.01
N ASP A 78 12.54 1.84 -12.17
CA ASP A 78 13.96 2.06 -12.43
C ASP A 78 14.28 3.56 -12.36
N ILE A 79 15.50 3.88 -11.95
CA ILE A 79 15.99 5.27 -11.97
C ILE A 79 16.46 5.59 -13.38
N LYS A 80 15.85 6.61 -13.99
CA LYS A 80 16.23 7.07 -15.33
C LYS A 80 17.59 7.75 -15.30
N ASP A 81 18.40 7.46 -16.31
CA ASP A 81 19.72 8.07 -16.53
C ASP A 81 20.58 8.06 -15.26
N ASN A 82 20.52 6.95 -14.47
CA ASN A 82 21.11 6.83 -13.14
C ASN A 82 22.54 7.40 -13.11
N PRO A 83 22.73 8.66 -12.65
CA PRO A 83 23.94 9.40 -12.93
C PRO A 83 25.06 9.10 -11.92
N GLU A 84 24.74 8.35 -10.87
CA GLU A 84 25.73 7.88 -9.90
C GLU A 84 26.46 6.67 -10.48
N GLU A 85 27.80 6.78 -10.57
CA GLU A 85 28.70 5.73 -11.09
C GLU A 85 28.64 4.42 -10.29
N ASP A 86 28.04 4.43 -9.09
CA ASP A 86 27.77 3.25 -8.28
C ASP A 86 26.32 2.79 -8.47
N ALA A 87 26.15 1.83 -9.38
CA ALA A 87 24.90 1.15 -9.77
C ALA A 87 24.25 0.32 -8.64
N ASP A 88 24.55 0.62 -7.38
CA ASP A 88 24.12 -0.16 -6.23
C ASP A 88 22.63 -0.02 -5.97
N CYS A 89 21.98 1.07 -6.38
CA CYS A 89 20.55 1.33 -6.14
C CYS A 89 19.79 1.62 -7.43
N PRO A 90 19.47 0.60 -8.25
CA PRO A 90 18.94 0.80 -9.61
C PRO A 90 17.49 1.27 -9.67
N ALA A 91 16.73 1.20 -8.57
CA ALA A 91 15.29 1.43 -8.59
C ALA A 91 14.76 2.10 -7.32
N TYR A 92 13.60 2.73 -7.43
CA TYR A 92 12.75 3.09 -6.30
C TYR A 92 11.59 2.10 -6.17
N HIS A 93 11.36 1.62 -4.96
CA HIS A 93 10.06 1.10 -4.57
C HIS A 93 9.12 2.30 -4.34
N VAL A 94 8.04 2.34 -5.11
CA VAL A 94 6.99 3.36 -5.07
C VAL A 94 5.83 2.82 -4.26
N HIS A 95 5.41 3.58 -3.25
CA HIS A 95 4.18 3.33 -2.50
C HIS A 95 3.38 4.64 -2.44
N ALA A 96 2.33 4.73 -3.26
CA ALA A 96 1.49 5.91 -3.34
C ALA A 96 0.04 5.57 -2.95
N THR A 97 -0.53 6.37 -2.06
CA THR A 97 -1.93 6.22 -1.65
C THR A 97 -2.69 7.52 -1.89
N GLY A 98 -3.98 7.40 -2.17
CA GLY A 98 -4.80 8.56 -2.45
C GLY A 98 -6.28 8.29 -2.55
N THR A 99 -7.00 9.27 -3.08
CA THR A 99 -8.44 9.22 -3.33
C THR A 99 -8.72 9.26 -4.84
N ILE A 100 -9.69 8.47 -5.28
CA ILE A 100 -10.29 8.54 -6.60
C ILE A 100 -11.46 9.51 -6.47
N ASP A 101 -11.27 10.74 -6.94
CA ASP A 101 -12.28 11.80 -6.77
C ASP A 101 -13.35 11.70 -7.87
N THR A 102 -12.93 11.29 -9.08
CA THR A 102 -13.81 10.93 -10.21
C THR A 102 -13.18 9.79 -11.01
N PRO A 103 -13.89 9.16 -11.97
CA PRO A 103 -13.31 8.12 -12.82
C PRO A 103 -12.06 8.53 -13.62
N SER A 104 -11.78 9.84 -13.74
CA SER A 104 -10.62 10.39 -14.45
C SER A 104 -9.75 11.32 -13.61
N HIS A 105 -10.04 11.48 -12.31
CA HIS A 105 -9.26 12.31 -11.39
C HIS A 105 -8.92 11.54 -10.13
N TRP A 106 -7.64 11.62 -9.78
CA TRP A 106 -7.07 11.02 -8.58
C TRP A 106 -6.34 12.10 -7.80
N THR A 107 -6.49 12.14 -6.49
CA THR A 107 -5.65 12.94 -5.61
C THR A 107 -4.70 12.03 -4.86
N VAL A 108 -3.39 12.17 -5.14
CA VAL A 108 -2.34 11.54 -4.33
C VAL A 108 -2.31 12.23 -2.96
N ARG A 109 -2.42 11.44 -1.89
CA ARG A 109 -2.38 11.93 -0.51
C ARG A 109 -1.05 11.65 0.16
N ARG A 110 -0.41 10.55 -0.23
CA ARG A 110 0.92 10.18 0.23
C ARG A 110 1.67 9.50 -0.89
N LEU A 111 2.94 9.89 -1.05
CA LEU A 111 3.89 9.26 -1.94
C LEU A 111 5.15 8.96 -1.13
N GLU A 112 5.50 7.69 -1.05
CA GLU A 112 6.72 7.21 -0.42
C GLU A 112 7.59 6.55 -1.49
N LEU A 113 8.86 6.98 -1.54
CA LEU A 113 9.87 6.44 -2.44
C LEU A 113 10.99 5.86 -1.59
N LYS A 114 11.25 4.57 -1.73
CA LYS A 114 12.38 3.90 -1.06
C LYS A 114 13.37 3.43 -2.11
N LEU A 115 14.63 3.83 -1.99
CA LEU A 115 15.70 3.26 -2.83
C LEU A 115 15.79 1.75 -2.60
N VAL A 116 15.92 1.00 -3.69
CA VAL A 116 16.13 -0.45 -3.68
C VAL A 116 17.54 -0.71 -4.17
N CYS A 117 18.36 -1.30 -3.30
CA CYS A 117 19.76 -1.52 -3.57
C CYS A 117 20.14 -3.00 -3.61
N SER A 118 21.11 -3.35 -4.47
CA SER A 118 21.57 -4.70 -4.80
C SER A 118 22.04 -5.51 -3.58
N SER A 119 22.50 -4.86 -2.51
CA SER A 119 22.96 -5.50 -1.27
C SER A 119 21.84 -5.74 -0.24
N GLU A 120 20.71 -5.03 -0.32
CA GLU A 120 19.58 -5.15 0.63
C GLU A 120 18.70 -6.38 0.31
N GLY A 121 18.86 -6.99 -0.88
CA GLY A 121 18.22 -8.24 -1.30
C GLY A 121 19.00 -9.52 -0.99
N ALA A 122 20.23 -9.41 -0.45
CA ALA A 122 21.12 -10.54 -0.18
C ALA A 122 21.11 -11.04 1.28
N ALA A 123 20.15 -10.61 2.10
CA ALA A 123 19.93 -11.19 3.43
C ALA A 123 19.18 -12.54 3.33
N ALA A 124 19.81 -13.52 2.68
CA ALA A 124 19.47 -14.93 2.88
C ALA A 124 19.71 -15.31 4.36
N PRO A 125 18.93 -16.25 4.94
CA PRO A 125 18.99 -16.52 6.36
C PRO A 125 20.38 -17.03 6.73
N ARG A 126 21.06 -16.32 7.66
CA ARG A 126 22.22 -16.86 8.36
C ARG A 126 21.76 -18.10 9.11
N ARG A 127 22.04 -19.28 8.54
CA ARG A 127 21.97 -20.53 9.30
C ARG A 127 23.05 -20.46 10.39
N MET A 128 22.59 -20.53 11.63
CA MET A 128 23.41 -20.82 12.81
C MET A 128 24.08 -22.19 12.67
#